data_AF-A0A7S1WDN2-F1
#
_entry.id   AF-A0A7S1WDN2-F1
#
_cell.length_a   1.000
_cell.length_b   1.000
_cell.length_c   1.000
_cell.angle_alpha   90.00
_cell.angle_beta   90.00
_cell.angle_gamma   90.00
#
_symmetry.space_group_name_H-M   'P 1'
#
loop_
_entity.id
_entity.type
_entity.pdbx_description
1 polymer ?
#
loop_
_entity_poly.entity_id
_entity_poly.type
_entity_poly.pdbx_seq_one_letter_code
_entity_poly.pdbx_strand_id
1 'polypeptide(L)'
;TAAAITELAWRARVPIVSPSASRPSLSDRSTYPNFFRVIMPDTVASGAWLSLAKMLNQSSIIAVIGGSVSWASGAGHLAATAATLGMQLVGNDLTTEVPDFF
;
A
#
# COMPACT_ATOMS: atom_id res chain seq x y z
N THR A 1 -5.88 -12.46 -5.52
CA THR A 1 -6.21 -13.67 -4.75
C THR A 1 -6.98 -13.37 -3.47
N ALA A 2 -6.49 -12.58 -2.49
CA ALA A 2 -7.28 -12.26 -1.27
C ALA A 2 -8.51 -11.36 -1.52
N ALA A 3 -8.38 -10.33 -2.37
CA ALA A 3 -9.49 -9.42 -2.70
C ALA A 3 -10.70 -10.16 -3.30
N ALA A 4 -10.45 -11.08 -4.25
CA ALA A 4 -11.50 -11.86 -4.90
C ALA A 4 -12.26 -12.78 -3.92
N ILE A 5 -11.56 -13.39 -2.95
CA ILE A 5 -12.19 -14.25 -1.94
C ILE A 5 -13.03 -13.41 -0.96
N THR A 6 -12.62 -12.17 -0.71
CA THR A 6 -13.29 -11.28 0.24
C THR A 6 -14.68 -10.86 -0.22
N GLU A 7 -14.85 -10.62 -1.51
CA GLU A 7 -16.16 -10.32 -2.08
C GLU A 7 -17.16 -11.49 -1.92
N LEU A 8 -16.69 -12.72 -2.14
CA LEU A 8 -17.52 -13.92 -1.94
C LEU A 8 -17.89 -14.11 -0.46
N ALA A 9 -16.93 -13.98 0.45
CA ALA A 9 -17.17 -14.16 1.87
C ALA A 9 -18.07 -13.08 2.48
N TRP A 10 -18.05 -11.86 1.94
CA TRP A 10 -19.04 -10.84 2.27
C TRP A 10 -20.46 -11.34 2.00
N ARG A 11 -20.72 -11.83 0.80
CA ARG A 11 -22.05 -12.39 0.43
C ARG A 11 -22.43 -13.59 1.29
N ALA A 12 -21.45 -14.43 1.67
CA ALA A 12 -21.66 -15.58 2.53
C ALA A 12 -21.73 -15.24 4.03
N ARG A 13 -21.52 -13.98 4.43
CA ARG A 13 -21.43 -13.53 5.83
C ARG A 13 -20.37 -14.29 6.66
N VAL A 14 -19.27 -14.67 6.02
CA VAL A 14 -18.16 -15.38 6.67
C VAL A 14 -17.00 -14.40 6.91
N PRO A 15 -16.40 -14.36 8.12
CA PRO A 15 -15.18 -13.59 8.35
C PRO A 15 -13.98 -14.28 7.69
N ILE A 16 -13.15 -13.51 6.99
CA ILE A 16 -11.86 -14.00 6.48
C ILE A 16 -10.76 -13.42 7.36
N VAL A 17 -9.82 -14.26 7.77
CA VAL A 17 -8.57 -13.84 8.41
C VAL A 17 -7.40 -14.24 7.51
N SER A 18 -6.72 -13.25 6.93
CA SER A 18 -5.55 -13.52 6.07
C SER A 18 -4.24 -13.40 6.86
N PRO A 19 -3.30 -14.37 6.72
CA PRO A 19 -1.99 -14.29 7.35
C PRO A 19 -0.99 -13.43 6.58
N SER A 20 -1.21 -13.16 5.29
CA SER A 20 -0.19 -12.58 4.40
C SER A 20 -0.67 -11.41 3.54
N ALA A 21 -1.96 -11.08 3.53
CA ALA A 21 -2.48 -10.00 2.70
C ALA A 21 -2.25 -8.61 3.34
N SER A 22 -1.12 -7.99 3.01
CA SER A 22 -0.67 -6.70 3.58
C SER A 22 -1.16 -5.47 2.80
N ARG A 23 -1.86 -5.64 1.68
CA ARG A 23 -2.30 -4.52 0.83
C ARG A 23 -3.14 -3.48 1.58
N PRO A 24 -2.87 -2.17 1.44
CA PRO A 24 -3.60 -1.12 2.16
C PRO A 24 -5.10 -1.05 1.85
N SER A 25 -5.50 -1.24 0.59
CA SER A 25 -6.91 -1.20 0.15
C SER A 25 -7.82 -2.20 0.87
N LEU A 26 -7.28 -3.31 1.39
CA LEU A 26 -8.05 -4.31 2.15
C LEU A 26 -8.46 -3.81 3.55
N SER A 27 -7.99 -2.63 3.96
CA SER A 27 -8.38 -1.99 5.23
C SER A 27 -9.72 -1.25 5.15
N ASP A 28 -10.21 -1.00 3.93
CA ASP A 28 -11.48 -0.29 3.73
C ASP A 28 -12.66 -1.17 4.15
N ARG A 29 -13.30 -0.80 5.26
CA ARG A 29 -14.44 -1.53 5.84
C ARG A 29 -15.74 -1.32 5.07
N SER A 30 -15.84 -0.29 4.24
CA SER A 30 -17.00 -0.09 3.36
C SER A 30 -17.00 -1.11 2.22
N THR A 31 -15.82 -1.41 1.67
CA THR A 31 -15.64 -2.40 0.60
C THR A 31 -15.44 -3.82 1.14
N TYR A 32 -14.72 -3.99 2.25
CA TYR A 32 -14.33 -5.29 2.83
C TYR A 32 -14.69 -5.42 4.33
N PRO A 33 -15.98 -5.38 4.69
CA PRO A 33 -16.41 -5.35 6.10
C PRO A 33 -15.98 -6.60 6.91
N ASN A 34 -16.01 -7.79 6.28
CA ASN A 34 -15.70 -9.07 6.93
C ASN A 34 -14.23 -9.50 6.81
N PHE A 35 -13.36 -8.60 6.34
CA PHE A 35 -11.94 -8.90 6.18
C PHE A 35 -11.14 -8.54 7.43
N PHE A 36 -10.31 -9.49 7.84
CA PHE A 36 -9.35 -9.35 8.91
C PHE A 36 -8.01 -9.91 8.44
N ARG A 37 -6.94 -9.48 9.09
CA ARG A 37 -5.59 -9.99 8.82
C ARG A 37 -4.74 -9.95 10.08
N VAL A 38 -3.77 -10.85 10.13
CA VAL A 38 -2.79 -10.93 11.22
C VAL A 38 -1.58 -10.04 10.94
N ILE A 39 -1.26 -9.83 9.65
CA ILE A 39 -0.15 -8.99 9.22
C ILE A 39 -0.54 -7.51 9.20
N MET A 40 0.43 -6.64 9.46
CA MET A 40 0.25 -5.19 9.33
C MET A 40 0.06 -4.78 7.87
N PRO A 41 -0.68 -3.69 7.59
CA PRO A 41 -0.72 -3.09 6.26
C PRO A 41 0.65 -2.57 5.83
N ASP A 42 0.91 -2.58 4.52
CA ASP A 42 2.13 -2.02 3.92
C ASP A 42 2.29 -0.51 4.20
N THR A 43 1.22 0.19 4.60
CA THR A 43 1.27 1.60 5.03
C THR A 43 2.18 1.84 6.22
N VAL A 44 2.30 0.84 7.11
CA VAL A 44 3.16 0.94 8.29
C VAL A 44 4.62 0.90 7.87
N ALA A 45 4.97 -0.05 7.00
CA ALA A 45 6.33 -0.18 6.47
C ALA A 45 6.71 1.04 5.63
N SER A 46 5.82 1.53 4.75
CA SER A 46 6.11 2.69 3.92
C SER A 46 6.33 3.97 4.75
N GLY A 47 5.53 4.20 5.79
CA GLY A 47 5.74 5.33 6.71
C GLY A 47 7.04 5.22 7.50
N ALA A 48 7.44 4.01 7.91
CA ALA A 48 8.71 3.78 8.58
C ALA A 48 9.91 4.09 7.67
N TRP A 49 9.87 3.68 6.40
CA TRP A 49 10.93 3.99 5.42
C TRP A 49 11.11 5.49 5.20
N LEU A 50 10.01 6.23 5.04
CA LEU A 50 10.07 7.69 4.89
C LEU A 50 10.58 8.38 6.16
N SER A 51 10.15 7.90 7.34
CA SER A 51 10.62 8.43 8.63
C SER A 51 12.11 8.20 8.81
N LEU A 52 12.61 7.03 8.43
CA LEU A 52 14.04 6.70 8.45
C LEU A 52 14.82 7.58 7.47
N ALA A 53 14.32 7.78 6.26
CA ALA A 53 14.96 8.68 5.28
C ALA A 53 15.04 10.13 5.80
N LYS A 54 14.00 10.60 6.48
CA LYS A 54 14.01 11.91 7.15
C LYS A 54 15.04 11.98 8.28
N MET A 55 15.18 10.92 9.08
CA MET A 55 16.22 10.82 10.10
C MET A 55 17.64 10.83 9.51
N LEU A 56 17.80 10.34 8.28
CA LEU A 56 19.05 10.34 7.52
C LEU A 56 19.27 11.63 6.71
N ASN A 57 18.53 12.70 6.99
CA ASN A 57 18.58 13.99 6.30
C ASN A 57 18.41 13.89 4.76
N GLN A 58 17.68 12.88 4.27
CA GLN A 58 17.34 12.81 2.85
C GLN A 58 16.20 13.78 2.55
N SER A 59 16.32 14.56 1.47
CA SER A 59 15.27 15.47 0.99
C SER A 59 14.40 14.83 -0.10
N SER A 60 14.92 13.79 -0.76
CA SER A 60 14.30 13.14 -1.91
C SER A 60 14.43 11.62 -1.86
N ILE A 61 13.39 10.90 -2.28
CA ILE A 61 13.37 9.42 -2.36
C ILE A 61 12.77 8.99 -3.69
N ILE A 62 13.28 7.89 -4.24
CA ILE A 62 12.70 7.21 -5.40
C ILE A 62 12.05 5.92 -4.93
N ALA A 63 10.79 5.69 -5.32
CA ALA A 63 10.07 4.46 -5.04
C ALA A 63 9.89 3.66 -6.33
N VAL A 64 10.28 2.39 -6.32
CA VAL A 64 10.07 1.46 -7.43
C VAL A 64 8.95 0.51 -7.04
N ILE A 65 7.88 0.50 -7.83
CA ILE A 65 6.67 -0.27 -7.55
C ILE A 65 6.43 -1.23 -8.72
N GLY A 66 6.21 -2.51 -8.42
CA GLY A 66 5.94 -3.51 -9.45
C GLY A 66 4.64 -3.21 -10.20
N GLY A 67 4.68 -3.36 -11.52
CA GLY A 67 3.60 -3.01 -12.46
C GLY A 67 2.37 -3.91 -12.41
N SER A 68 1.75 -4.02 -11.25
CA SER A 68 0.43 -4.63 -11.15
C SER A 68 -0.51 -3.71 -10.39
N VAL A 69 -1.78 -3.74 -10.76
CA VAL A 69 -2.90 -3.09 -10.05
C VAL A 69 -2.96 -3.45 -8.56
N SER A 70 -2.15 -4.42 -8.12
CA SER A 70 -2.05 -4.81 -6.73
C SER A 70 -1.38 -3.78 -5.83
N TRP A 71 -0.52 -2.92 -6.37
CA TRP A 71 0.33 -2.03 -5.58
C TRP A 71 -0.11 -0.56 -5.58
N ALA A 72 -1.10 -0.20 -6.40
CA ALA A 72 -1.58 1.17 -6.54
C ALA A 72 -2.00 1.81 -5.20
N SER A 73 -2.70 1.07 -4.33
CA SER A 73 -3.08 1.57 -3.00
C SER A 73 -1.88 1.83 -2.08
N GLY A 74 -0.78 1.09 -2.26
CA GLY A 74 0.47 1.32 -1.53
C GLY A 74 1.17 2.59 -1.99
N ALA A 75 1.21 2.81 -3.32
CA ALA A 75 1.76 4.00 -3.94
C ALA A 75 1.07 5.28 -3.44
N GLY A 76 -0.27 5.30 -3.45
CA GLY A 76 -1.05 6.45 -2.98
C GLY A 76 -0.79 6.77 -1.50
N HIS A 77 -0.68 5.76 -0.64
CA HIS A 77 -0.35 5.97 0.77
C HIS A 77 1.09 6.47 0.97
N LEU A 78 2.05 5.99 0.19
CA LEU A 78 3.42 6.47 0.23
C LEU A 78 3.49 7.95 -0.18
N ALA A 79 2.80 8.33 -1.26
CA ALA A 79 2.70 9.72 -1.71
C ALA A 79 2.09 10.65 -0.64
N ALA A 80 0.98 10.25 -0.04
CA ALA A 80 0.33 11.01 1.03
C ALA A 80 1.25 11.17 2.27
N THR A 81 1.99 10.12 2.63
CA THR A 81 2.89 10.15 3.78
C THR A 81 4.14 11.00 3.51
N ALA A 82 4.69 10.93 2.30
CA ALA A 82 5.82 11.77 1.90
C ALA A 82 5.45 13.26 1.90
N ALA A 83 4.27 13.60 1.40
CA ALA A 83 3.72 14.96 1.46
C ALA A 83 3.61 15.46 2.91
N THR A 84 3.14 14.60 3.83
CA THR A 84 3.04 14.92 5.26
C THR A 84 4.42 15.16 5.90
N LEU A 85 5.44 14.42 5.46
CA LEU A 85 6.79 14.52 5.98
C LEU A 85 7.63 15.63 5.35
N GLY A 86 7.13 16.28 4.29
CA GLY A 86 7.82 17.32 3.52
C GLY A 86 8.91 16.75 2.61
N MET A 87 8.78 15.50 2.16
CA MET A 87 9.76 14.82 1.33
C MET A 87 9.35 14.82 -0.14
N GLN A 88 10.31 15.01 -1.04
CA GLN A 88 10.07 14.92 -2.47
C GLN A 88 10.14 13.46 -2.93
N LEU A 89 9.09 12.97 -3.58
CA LEU A 89 9.17 11.73 -4.34
C LEU A 89 9.67 12.08 -5.74
N VAL A 90 10.83 11.52 -6.10
CA VAL A 90 11.50 11.74 -7.38
C VAL A 90 11.24 10.51 -8.26
N GLY A 91 10.77 10.74 -9.48
CA GLY A 91 10.38 9.69 -10.41
C GLY A 91 9.05 9.99 -11.09
N ASN A 92 8.68 9.17 -12.09
CA ASN A 92 7.38 9.30 -12.75
C ASN A 92 6.25 9.09 -11.75
N ASP A 93 5.19 9.86 -11.97
CA ASP A 93 3.96 9.92 -11.19
C ASP A 93 3.62 8.55 -10.60
N LEU A 94 3.67 8.42 -9.28
CA LEU A 94 3.45 7.16 -8.56
C LEU A 94 2.02 6.60 -8.74
N THR A 95 1.21 7.26 -9.57
CA THR A 95 -0.08 6.82 -10.10
C THR A 95 0.03 6.00 -11.39
N THR A 96 1.20 5.95 -12.03
CA THR A 96 1.45 5.24 -13.30
C THR A 96 2.84 4.59 -13.34
N GLU A 97 2.92 3.38 -13.89
CA GLU A 97 4.15 2.57 -13.96
C GLU A 97 5.28 3.29 -14.69
N VAL A 98 6.53 3.06 -14.27
CA VAL A 98 7.72 3.37 -15.09
C VAL A 98 7.85 2.24 -16.11
N PRO A 99 7.65 2.50 -17.42
CA PRO A 99 7.96 1.51 -18.45
C PRO A 99 9.47 1.21 -18.40
N ASP A 100 9.86 -0.04 -18.62
CA ASP A 100 11.25 -0.49 -18.79
C ASP A 100 12.14 -0.53 -17.54
N PHE A 101 11.59 -0.90 -16.39
CA PHE A 101 12.40 -1.30 -15.22
C PHE A 101 12.61 -2.83 -15.14
N PHE A 102 12.98 -3.45 -16.26
CA PHE A 102 13.84 -4.63 -16.43
C PHE A 102 14.28 -4.73 -17.89
#